data_AF-A0A931EL12-F1
#
_entry.id   AF-A0A931EL12-F1
#
_cell.length_a   1.000
_cell.length_b   1.000
_cell.length_c   1.000
_cell.angle_alpha   90.00
_cell.angle_beta   90.00
_cell.angle_gamma   90.00
#
_symmetry.space_group_name_H-M   'P 1'
#
loop_
_entity.id
_entity.type
_entity.pdbx_description
1 polymer ?
#
loop_
_entity_poly.entity_id
_entity_poly.type
_entity_poly.pdbx_seq_one_letter_code
_entity_poly.pdbx_strand_id
1 'polypeptide(L)'
;MILKRWFSYLKKLGVTEPHTTFFLRHVALALALLAALLTPVELVFAKHYAQPTMLIPFALVLLSVVGILGVVFNPSRQTLRLFRWVMGLLFIGSAIGVFFHLRGNLAVARDIDPTLSGLKLLWEVLTGAAPALAPGLLAQVGLLGLAYTYQHPGLNERKHALPPTPEFSTTRGETSKTQHVMGDNPSRIS
;
A
#
# COMPACT_ATOMS: atom_id res chain seq x y z
N MET A 1 -0.84 6.71 -24.77
CA MET A 1 0.36 6.96 -23.95
C MET A 1 0.30 6.31 -22.56
N ILE A 2 -0.83 6.41 -21.84
CA ILE A 2 -1.02 5.86 -20.48
C ILE A 2 -0.84 4.33 -20.42
N LEU A 3 -1.46 3.58 -21.35
CA LEU A 3 -1.40 2.11 -21.38
C LEU A 3 0.03 1.57 -21.50
N LYS A 4 0.89 2.22 -22.31
CA LYS A 4 2.30 1.84 -22.47
C LYS A 4 3.10 2.04 -21.19
N ARG A 5 2.89 3.17 -20.50
CA ARG A 5 3.49 3.44 -19.18
C ARG A 5 3.05 2.42 -18.15
N TRP A 6 1.77 2.08 -18.13
CA TRP A 6 1.21 1.09 -17.22
C TRP A 6 1.77 -0.30 -17.47
N PHE A 7 1.81 -0.75 -18.73
CA PHE A 7 2.40 -2.05 -19.08
C PHE A 7 3.90 -2.12 -18.75
N SER A 8 4.64 -1.04 -19.00
CA SER A 8 6.05 -0.92 -18.60
C SER A 8 6.22 -0.98 -17.08
N TYR A 9 5.31 -0.38 -16.32
CA TYR A 9 5.33 -0.41 -14.87
C TYR A 9 5.03 -1.81 -14.33
N LEU A 10 3.99 -2.48 -14.84
CA LEU A 10 3.66 -3.85 -14.45
C LEU A 10 4.79 -4.82 -14.80
N LYS A 11 5.39 -4.68 -15.99
CA LYS A 11 6.56 -5.48 -16.38
C LYS A 11 7.72 -5.25 -15.42
N LYS A 12 7.99 -4.00 -15.03
CA LYS A 12 9.02 -3.68 -14.02
C LYS A 12 8.71 -4.36 -12.69
N LEU A 13 7.47 -4.26 -12.19
CA LEU A 13 7.07 -4.87 -10.93
C LEU A 13 7.19 -6.40 -10.94
N GLY A 14 6.71 -7.05 -12.00
CA GLY A 14 6.78 -8.51 -12.13
C GLY A 14 8.21 -9.05 -12.25
N VAL A 15 9.18 -8.21 -12.63
CA VAL A 15 10.61 -8.56 -12.60
C VAL A 15 11.20 -8.33 -11.21
N THR A 16 10.72 -7.33 -10.45
CA THR A 16 11.25 -7.00 -9.12
C THR A 16 10.63 -7.79 -7.98
N GLU A 17 9.45 -8.36 -8.16
CA GLU A 17 8.71 -9.05 -7.10
C GLU A 17 8.39 -10.50 -7.47
N PRO A 18 8.32 -11.40 -6.47
CA PRO A 18 7.73 -12.71 -6.67
C PRO A 18 6.29 -12.59 -7.21
N HIS A 19 5.92 -13.48 -8.14
CA HIS A 19 4.60 -13.49 -8.78
C HIS A 19 3.43 -13.45 -7.77
N THR A 20 3.56 -14.16 -6.65
CA THR A 20 2.54 -14.20 -5.58
C THR A 20 2.34 -12.83 -4.95
N THR A 21 3.41 -12.12 -4.59
CA THR A 21 3.33 -10.78 -3.96
C THR A 21 2.69 -9.77 -4.92
N PHE A 22 3.10 -9.80 -6.18
CA PHE A 22 2.51 -8.97 -7.22
C PHE A 22 1.00 -9.24 -7.35
N PHE A 23 0.59 -10.50 -7.41
CA PHE A 23 -0.82 -10.89 -7.52
C PHE A 23 -1.62 -10.42 -6.30
N LEU A 24 -1.18 -10.75 -5.08
CA LEU A 24 -1.86 -10.38 -3.83
C LEU A 24 -2.04 -8.87 -3.69
N ARG A 25 -1.05 -8.09 -4.09
CA ARG A 25 -1.13 -6.63 -4.09
C ARG A 25 -2.27 -6.13 -4.99
N HIS A 26 -2.38 -6.64 -6.21
CA HIS A 26 -3.43 -6.20 -7.13
C HIS A 26 -4.80 -6.70 -6.72
N VAL A 27 -4.90 -7.90 -6.15
CA VAL A 27 -6.13 -8.40 -5.53
C VAL A 27 -6.57 -7.49 -4.39
N ALA A 28 -5.65 -7.10 -3.50
CA ALA A 28 -5.96 -6.18 -2.40
C ALA A 28 -6.48 -4.83 -2.93
N LEU A 29 -5.85 -4.27 -3.97
CA LEU A 29 -6.30 -3.02 -4.59
C LEU A 29 -7.68 -3.15 -5.26
N ALA A 30 -7.94 -4.28 -5.93
CA ALA A 30 -9.24 -4.55 -6.55
C ALA A 30 -10.36 -4.71 -5.51
N LEU A 31 -10.09 -5.43 -4.42
CA LEU A 31 -11.03 -5.56 -3.29
C LEU A 31 -11.27 -4.21 -2.60
N ALA A 32 -10.22 -3.39 -2.45
CA ALA A 32 -10.36 -2.02 -1.92
C ALA A 32 -11.27 -1.17 -2.81
N LEU A 33 -11.09 -1.25 -4.14
CA LEU A 33 -11.92 -0.51 -5.07
C LEU A 33 -13.38 -0.99 -5.04
N LEU A 34 -13.61 -2.30 -5.05
CA LEU A 34 -14.95 -2.87 -4.96
C LEU A 34 -15.66 -2.42 -3.68
N ALA A 35 -15.00 -2.54 -2.52
CA ALA A 35 -15.56 -2.10 -1.26
C ALA A 35 -15.83 -0.58 -1.23
N ALA A 36 -14.93 0.24 -1.77
CA ALA A 36 -15.12 1.69 -1.88
C ALA A 36 -16.33 2.05 -2.76
N LEU A 37 -16.57 1.32 -3.85
CA LEU A 37 -17.71 1.55 -4.75
C LEU A 37 -19.05 1.07 -4.16
N LEU A 38 -19.03 0.01 -3.34
CA LEU A 38 -20.24 -0.49 -2.67
C LEU A 38 -20.63 0.33 -1.42
N THR A 39 -19.66 0.96 -0.76
CA THR A 39 -19.91 1.75 0.46
C THR A 39 -20.96 2.86 0.28
N PRO A 40 -20.99 3.65 -0.82
CA PRO A 40 -22.06 4.63 -1.06
C PRO A 40 -23.47 4.04 -1.05
N VAL A 41 -23.65 2.80 -1.52
CA VAL A 41 -24.96 2.13 -1.51
C VAL A 41 -25.43 1.92 -0.07
N GLU A 42 -24.54 1.42 0.78
CA GLU A 42 -24.78 1.27 2.22
C GLU A 42 -25.07 2.62 2.90
N LEU A 43 -24.31 3.67 2.58
CA LEU A 43 -24.53 5.01 3.15
C LEU A 43 -25.90 5.59 2.76
N VAL A 44 -26.35 5.35 1.53
CA VAL A 44 -27.67 5.78 1.06
C VAL A 44 -28.78 5.00 1.78
N PHE A 45 -28.65 3.68 1.90
CA PHE A 45 -29.62 2.85 2.63
C PHE A 45 -29.69 3.20 4.12
N ALA A 46 -28.55 3.56 4.72
CA ALA A 46 -28.49 4.06 6.09
C ALA A 46 -28.95 5.53 6.25
N LYS A 47 -29.44 6.17 5.18
CA LYS A 47 -29.86 7.58 5.14
C LYS A 47 -28.82 8.54 5.72
N HIS A 48 -27.54 8.24 5.47
CA HIS A 48 -26.40 8.91 6.10
C HIS A 48 -26.08 10.28 5.46
N TYR A 49 -27.11 11.05 5.11
CA TYR A 49 -27.02 12.33 4.41
C TYR A 49 -27.93 13.40 5.02
N ALA A 50 -28.53 13.13 6.19
CA ALA A 50 -29.50 14.02 6.82
C ALA A 50 -28.86 15.28 7.46
N GLN A 51 -27.56 15.26 7.77
CA GLN A 51 -26.83 16.37 8.37
C GLN A 51 -25.44 16.52 7.72
N PRO A 52 -24.86 17.74 7.66
CA PRO A 52 -23.57 17.96 6.99
C PRO A 52 -22.43 17.10 7.54
N THR A 53 -22.39 16.84 8.85
CA THR A 53 -21.39 15.97 9.48
C THR A 53 -21.46 14.52 8.99
N MET A 54 -22.62 14.07 8.51
CA MET A 54 -22.80 12.73 7.93
C MET A 54 -22.26 12.62 6.50
N LEU A 55 -21.83 13.74 5.87
CA LEU A 55 -21.20 13.72 4.55
C LEU A 55 -19.71 13.36 4.59
N ILE A 56 -19.10 13.34 5.78
CA ILE A 56 -17.70 12.91 5.98
C ILE A 56 -17.41 11.55 5.34
N PRO A 57 -18.19 10.47 5.58
CA PRO A 57 -17.95 9.18 4.93
C PRO A 57 -18.02 9.23 3.40
N PHE A 58 -18.88 10.07 2.80
CA PHE A 58 -18.90 10.25 1.34
C PHE A 58 -17.60 10.89 0.83
N ALA A 59 -17.09 11.91 1.55
CA ALA A 59 -15.81 12.52 1.23
C ALA A 59 -14.64 11.52 1.36
N LEU A 60 -14.68 10.66 2.40
CA LEU A 60 -13.71 9.57 2.57
C LEU A 60 -13.79 8.55 1.43
N VAL A 61 -14.99 8.12 1.01
CA VAL A 61 -15.16 7.25 -0.16
C VAL A 61 -14.55 7.91 -1.39
N LEU A 62 -14.92 9.15 -1.70
CA LEU A 62 -14.40 9.86 -2.87
C LEU A 62 -12.88 9.95 -2.85
N LEU A 63 -12.31 10.32 -1.70
CA LEU A 63 -10.86 10.40 -1.50
C LEU A 63 -10.18 9.04 -1.74
N SER A 64 -10.81 7.95 -1.29
CA SER A 64 -10.30 6.59 -1.51
C SER A 64 -10.30 6.20 -2.98
N VAL A 65 -11.39 6.47 -3.71
CA VAL A 65 -11.53 6.17 -5.14
C VAL A 65 -10.52 6.98 -5.95
N VAL A 66 -10.42 8.29 -5.69
CA VAL A 66 -9.43 9.16 -6.35
C VAL A 66 -8.00 8.67 -6.07
N GLY A 67 -7.72 8.25 -4.83
CA GLY A 67 -6.42 7.68 -4.47
C GLY A 67 -6.10 6.40 -5.25
N ILE A 68 -7.05 5.45 -5.32
CA ILE A 68 -6.91 4.19 -6.05
C ILE A 68 -6.69 4.47 -7.54
N LEU A 69 -7.52 5.31 -8.15
CA LEU A 69 -7.36 5.69 -9.55
C LEU A 69 -6.01 6.38 -9.80
N GLY A 70 -5.56 7.21 -8.86
CA GLY A 70 -4.25 7.85 -8.90
C GLY A 70 -3.11 6.84 -9.04
N VAL A 71 -3.07 5.80 -8.20
CA VAL A 71 -2.04 4.76 -8.29
C VAL A 71 -2.22 3.86 -9.52
N VAL A 72 -3.44 3.60 -9.97
CA VAL A 72 -3.70 2.83 -11.19
C VAL A 72 -3.17 3.56 -12.42
N PHE A 73 -3.42 4.87 -12.55
CA PHE A 73 -3.04 5.63 -13.75
C PHE A 73 -1.62 6.18 -13.71
N ASN A 74 -1.08 6.49 -12.53
CA ASN A 74 0.25 7.07 -12.39
C ASN A 74 0.97 6.57 -11.13
N PRO A 75 1.49 5.34 -11.12
CA PRO A 75 2.12 4.72 -9.96
C PRO A 75 3.56 5.22 -9.69
N SER A 76 3.72 6.54 -9.59
CA SER A 76 4.97 7.17 -9.20
C SER A 76 5.24 7.02 -7.69
N ARG A 77 6.50 7.18 -7.26
CA ARG A 77 6.88 7.18 -5.85
C ARG A 77 6.16 8.27 -5.02
N GLN A 78 5.81 9.39 -5.64
CA GLN A 78 5.03 10.44 -4.98
C GLN A 78 3.56 10.02 -4.84
N THR A 79 2.96 9.52 -5.91
CA THR A 79 1.58 9.03 -5.91
C THR A 79 1.38 7.91 -4.89
N LEU A 80 2.30 6.94 -4.85
CA LEU A 80 2.25 5.83 -3.88
C LEU A 80 2.38 6.31 -2.42
N ARG A 81 3.17 7.35 -2.16
CA ARG A 81 3.29 7.95 -0.82
C ARG A 81 2.01 8.69 -0.42
N LEU A 82 1.48 9.51 -1.32
CA LEU A 82 0.22 10.22 -1.07
C LEU A 82 -0.93 9.22 -0.84
N PHE A 83 -1.01 8.19 -1.69
CA PHE A 83 -1.97 7.11 -1.54
C PHE A 83 -1.84 6.42 -0.18
N ARG A 84 -0.62 6.07 0.26
CA ARG A 84 -0.40 5.49 1.59
C ARG A 84 -0.94 6.38 2.71
N TRP A 85 -0.68 7.69 2.65
CA TRP A 85 -1.19 8.63 3.65
C TRP A 85 -2.71 8.73 3.63
N VAL A 86 -3.31 8.81 2.44
CA VAL A 86 -4.76 8.80 2.26
C VAL A 86 -5.38 7.54 2.86
N MET A 87 -4.83 6.36 2.59
CA MET A 87 -5.33 5.09 3.14
C MET A 87 -5.17 5.01 4.66
N GLY A 88 -4.10 5.57 5.22
CA GLY A 88 -3.91 5.71 6.67
C GLY A 88 -4.94 6.63 7.32
N LEU A 89 -5.19 7.80 6.72
CA LEU A 89 -6.24 8.72 7.15
C LEU A 89 -7.62 8.05 7.08
N LEU A 90 -7.89 7.33 5.99
CA LEU A 90 -9.12 6.59 5.78
C LEU A 90 -9.34 5.55 6.89
N PHE A 91 -8.31 4.75 7.19
CA PHE A 91 -8.36 3.74 8.24
C PHE A 91 -8.65 4.36 9.62
N ILE A 92 -7.89 5.40 10.00
CA ILE A 92 -8.05 6.05 11.31
C ILE A 92 -9.43 6.72 11.42
N GLY A 93 -9.82 7.51 10.42
CA GLY A 93 -11.12 8.19 10.42
C GLY A 93 -12.29 7.22 10.47
N SER A 94 -12.19 6.09 9.76
CA SER A 94 -13.24 5.07 9.73
C SER A 94 -13.30 4.25 11.01
N ALA A 95 -12.15 3.95 11.65
CA ALA A 95 -12.11 3.32 12.96
C ALA A 95 -12.76 4.20 14.05
N ILE A 96 -12.52 5.52 13.98
CA ILE A 96 -13.22 6.49 14.84
C ILE A 96 -14.74 6.46 14.55
N GLY A 97 -15.14 6.36 13.28
CA GLY A 97 -16.54 6.20 12.90
C GLY A 97 -17.18 4.94 13.51
N VAL A 98 -16.52 3.79 13.41
CA VAL A 98 -16.98 2.54 14.04
C VAL A 98 -17.17 2.76 15.55
N PHE A 99 -16.20 3.37 16.23
CA PHE A 99 -16.30 3.64 17.66
C PHE A 99 -17.53 4.49 18.01
N PHE A 100 -17.81 5.56 17.27
CA PHE A 100 -18.98 6.40 17.53
C PHE A 100 -20.31 5.67 17.31
N HIS A 101 -20.40 4.83 16.28
CA HIS A 101 -21.58 4.02 16.02
C HIS A 101 -21.83 3.00 17.14
N LEU A 102 -20.79 2.26 17.55
CA LEU A 102 -20.90 1.29 18.65
C LEU A 102 -21.23 1.97 19.99
N ARG A 103 -20.60 3.12 20.26
CA ARG A 103 -20.90 3.91 21.47
C ARG A 103 -22.34 4.40 21.49
N GLY A 104 -22.88 4.82 20.35
CA GLY A 104 -24.28 5.22 20.21
C GLY A 104 -25.23 4.06 20.50
N ASN A 105 -24.99 2.90 19.88
CA ASN A 105 -25.81 1.71 20.13
C ASN A 105 -25.73 1.23 21.58
N LEU A 106 -24.55 1.33 22.22
CA LEU A 106 -24.37 1.00 23.63
C LEU A 106 -25.21 1.91 24.55
N ALA A 107 -25.23 3.21 24.28
CA ALA A 107 -26.05 4.15 25.05
C ALA A 107 -27.53 3.78 24.94
N VAL A 108 -28.02 3.57 23.70
CA VAL A 108 -29.42 3.19 23.46
C VAL A 108 -29.77 1.85 24.12
N ALA A 109 -28.92 0.83 24.00
CA ALA A 109 -29.16 -0.46 24.62
C ALA A 109 -29.29 -0.34 26.15
N ARG A 110 -28.43 0.46 26.78
CA ARG A 110 -28.46 0.70 28.24
C ARG A 110 -29.64 1.58 28.67
N ASP A 111 -30.11 2.48 27.83
CA ASP A 111 -31.31 3.28 28.08
C ASP A 111 -32.58 2.41 28.04
N ILE A 112 -32.61 1.39 27.18
CA ILE A 112 -33.72 0.42 27.07
C ILE A 112 -33.69 -0.58 28.23
N ASP A 113 -32.54 -1.18 28.50
CA ASP A 113 -32.36 -2.13 29.60
C ASP A 113 -30.98 -1.95 30.27
N PRO A 114 -30.93 -1.32 31.45
CA PRO A 114 -29.69 -1.12 32.20
C PRO A 114 -29.01 -2.41 32.66
N THR A 115 -29.73 -3.54 32.69
CA THR A 115 -29.22 -4.84 33.17
C THR A 115 -28.52 -5.63 32.06
N LEU A 116 -28.61 -5.19 30.80
CA LEU A 116 -27.92 -5.82 29.67
C LEU A 116 -26.41 -5.91 29.89
N SER A 117 -25.89 -7.13 29.76
CA SER A 117 -24.47 -7.44 29.94
C SER A 117 -24.04 -8.63 29.07
N GLY A 118 -22.72 -8.87 29.02
CA GLY A 118 -22.12 -10.00 28.31
C GLY A 118 -22.42 -10.04 26.81
N LEU A 119 -22.69 -11.23 26.29
CA LEU A 119 -22.95 -11.46 24.85
C LEU A 119 -24.24 -10.81 24.36
N LYS A 120 -25.25 -10.68 25.23
CA LYS A 120 -26.51 -10.02 24.88
C LYS A 120 -26.27 -8.54 24.58
N LEU A 121 -25.56 -7.86 25.48
CA LEU A 121 -25.19 -6.45 25.25
C LEU A 121 -24.35 -6.29 23.98
N LEU A 122 -23.37 -7.17 23.76
CA LEU A 122 -22.55 -7.12 22.55
C LEU A 122 -23.41 -7.26 21.29
N TRP A 123 -24.36 -8.19 21.27
CA TRP A 123 -25.25 -8.39 20.14
C TRP A 123 -26.13 -7.15 19.87
N GLU A 124 -26.72 -6.57 20.90
CA GLU A 124 -27.50 -5.32 20.79
C GLU A 124 -26.66 -4.15 20.26
N VAL A 125 -25.41 -4.02 20.74
CA VAL A 125 -24.49 -2.97 20.28
C VAL A 125 -24.12 -3.14 18.80
N LEU A 126 -23.92 -4.38 18.35
CA LEU A 126 -23.55 -4.68 16.96
C LEU A 126 -24.72 -4.58 15.97
N THR A 127 -25.95 -4.88 16.42
CA THR A 127 -27.16 -4.89 15.59
C THR A 127 -28.04 -3.66 15.77
N GLY A 128 -27.64 -2.73 16.64
CA GLY A 128 -28.36 -1.50 16.94
C GLY A 128 -28.52 -0.55 15.76
N ALA A 129 -29.36 0.46 15.96
CA ALA A 129 -29.85 1.35 14.90
C ALA A 129 -28.78 2.20 14.21
N ALA A 130 -27.60 2.42 14.83
CA ALA A 130 -26.45 3.08 14.19
C ALA A 130 -25.55 2.02 13.52
N PRO A 131 -25.67 1.77 12.20
CA PRO A 131 -25.00 0.63 11.57
C PRO A 131 -23.50 0.89 11.43
N ALA A 132 -22.66 0.02 11.98
CA ALA A 132 -21.20 0.16 11.91
C ALA A 132 -20.57 -0.46 10.64
N LEU A 133 -21.38 -1.05 9.76
CA LEU A 133 -20.90 -1.75 8.56
C LEU A 133 -20.19 -0.80 7.57
N ALA A 134 -20.82 0.33 7.24
CA ALA A 134 -20.23 1.31 6.32
C ALA A 134 -18.87 1.87 6.79
N PRO A 135 -18.71 2.36 8.04
CA PRO A 135 -17.38 2.74 8.52
C PRO A 135 -16.43 1.53 8.65
N GLY A 136 -16.92 0.32 8.92
CA GLY A 136 -16.12 -0.90 8.88
C GLY A 136 -15.54 -1.21 7.49
N LEU A 137 -16.36 -1.11 6.44
CA LEU A 137 -15.93 -1.28 5.05
C LEU A 137 -14.88 -0.24 4.65
N LEU A 138 -15.05 1.02 5.05
CA LEU A 138 -14.04 2.06 4.79
C LEU A 138 -12.72 1.81 5.54
N ALA A 139 -12.78 1.31 6.77
CA ALA A 139 -11.59 0.90 7.50
C ALA A 139 -10.87 -0.24 6.75
N GLN A 140 -11.61 -1.22 6.22
CA GLN A 140 -11.06 -2.30 5.40
C GLN A 140 -10.45 -1.77 4.09
N VAL A 141 -11.07 -0.81 3.41
CA VAL A 141 -10.49 -0.14 2.22
C VAL A 141 -9.14 0.48 2.57
N GLY A 142 -9.06 1.20 3.70
CA GLY A 142 -7.81 1.78 4.19
C GLY A 142 -6.74 0.72 4.45
N LEU A 143 -7.09 -0.39 5.12
CA LEU A 143 -6.16 -1.49 5.39
C LEU A 143 -5.67 -2.17 4.10
N LEU A 144 -6.56 -2.45 3.15
CA LEU A 144 -6.19 -3.06 1.87
C LEU A 144 -5.30 -2.13 1.04
N GLY A 145 -5.55 -0.82 1.07
CA GLY A 145 -4.68 0.17 0.45
C GLY A 145 -3.31 0.27 1.13
N LEU A 146 -3.25 0.19 2.45
CA LEU A 146 -1.99 0.12 3.19
C LEU A 146 -1.21 -1.16 2.84
N ALA A 147 -1.90 -2.31 2.79
CA ALA A 147 -1.33 -3.59 2.36
C ALA A 147 -0.80 -3.52 0.92
N TYR A 148 -1.52 -2.86 0.01
CA TYR A 148 -1.05 -2.60 -1.34
C TYR A 148 0.30 -1.87 -1.31
N THR A 149 0.46 -0.84 -0.47
CA THR A 149 1.72 -0.11 -0.38
C THR A 149 2.80 -0.80 0.46
N TYR A 150 2.48 -1.89 1.18
CA TYR A 150 3.43 -2.54 2.07
C TYR A 150 4.60 -3.13 1.27
N GLN A 151 5.81 -2.75 1.68
CA GLN A 151 7.06 -3.07 0.99
C GLN A 151 7.06 -2.82 -0.54
N HIS A 152 6.25 -1.88 -1.02
CA HIS A 152 6.08 -1.64 -2.45
C HIS A 152 7.41 -1.26 -3.14
N PRO A 153 7.82 -1.90 -4.26
CA PRO A 153 9.11 -1.68 -4.93
C PRO A 153 9.32 -0.22 -5.31
N GLY A 154 8.29 0.42 -5.91
CA GLY A 154 8.29 1.85 -6.22
C GLY A 154 8.47 2.80 -5.02
N LEU A 155 8.37 2.31 -3.78
CA LEU A 155 8.71 3.05 -2.56
C LEU A 155 10.10 2.68 -2.00
N ASN A 156 10.58 1.47 -2.32
CA ASN A 156 11.78 0.82 -1.76
C ASN A 156 13.03 0.87 -2.65
N GLU A 157 12.98 1.50 -3.83
CA GLU A 157 14.07 1.49 -4.84
C GLU A 157 15.47 1.91 -4.31
N ARG A 158 15.58 2.53 -3.13
CA ARG A 158 16.89 2.82 -2.50
C ARG A 158 17.67 1.59 -2.01
N LYS A 159 17.03 0.42 -1.79
CA LYS A 159 17.74 -0.77 -1.26
C LYS A 159 18.47 -1.61 -2.32
N HIS A 160 18.20 -1.39 -3.61
CA HIS A 160 18.79 -2.17 -4.71
C HIS A 160 19.67 -1.36 -5.66
N ALA A 161 20.08 -0.14 -5.28
CA ALA A 161 21.23 0.47 -5.92
C ALA A 161 22.42 -0.46 -5.64
N LEU A 162 22.82 -1.23 -6.64
CA LEU A 162 23.99 -2.10 -6.58
C LEU A 162 25.15 -1.29 -5.98
N PRO A 163 25.95 -1.88 -5.05
CA PRO A 163 27.19 -1.23 -4.66
C PRO A 163 27.96 -0.91 -5.95
N PRO A 164 28.65 0.26 -6.02
CA PRO A 164 29.46 0.57 -7.19
C PRO A 164 30.34 -0.65 -7.45
N THR A 165 30.22 -1.22 -8.65
CA THR A 165 31.12 -2.28 -9.10
C THR A 165 32.52 -1.77 -8.82
N PRO A 166 33.36 -2.49 -8.06
CA PRO A 166 34.75 -2.09 -7.90
C PRO A 166 35.32 -1.94 -9.30
N GLU A 167 35.65 -0.71 -9.69
CA GLU A 167 36.32 -0.43 -10.94
C GLU A 167 37.62 -1.24 -10.90
N PHE A 168 37.68 -2.32 -11.66
CA PHE A 168 38.93 -2.99 -11.96
C PHE A 168 39.70 -2.01 -12.84
N SER A 169 40.55 -1.19 -12.22
CA SER A 169 41.48 -0.31 -12.90
C SER A 169 42.46 -1.17 -13.69
N THR A 170 42.14 -1.41 -14.96
CA THR A 170 43.11 -1.89 -15.92
C THR A 170 44.07 -0.75 -16.23
N THR A 171 45.06 -0.51 -15.37
CA THR A 171 46.25 0.27 -15.72
C THR A 171 47.08 -0.55 -16.69
N ARG A 172 46.69 -0.47 -17.97
CA ARG A 172 47.53 -0.83 -19.10
C ARG A 172 48.43 0.37 -19.41
N GLY A 173 49.73 0.21 -19.17
CA GLY A 173 50.77 0.96 -19.87
C GLY A 173 51.89 1.44 -18.98
N GLU A 174 53.03 0.75 -19.01
CA GLU A 174 54.30 1.44 -19.21
C GLU A 174 55.35 0.49 -19.80
N THR A 175 55.67 0.76 -21.05
CA THR A 175 56.86 0.28 -21.75
C THR A 175 58.09 0.95 -21.15
N SER A 176 59.05 0.17 -20.64
CA SER A 176 60.40 0.70 -20.41
C SER A 176 61.48 -0.23 -20.97
N LYS A 177 62.22 0.40 -21.88
CA LYS A 177 63.43 0.02 -22.59
C LYS A 177 64.56 -0.49 -21.69
N THR A 178 65.28 -1.47 -22.23
CA THR A 178 66.75 -1.64 -22.20
C THR A 178 67.42 -1.91 -20.84
N GLN A 179 67.80 -3.17 -20.60
CA GLN A 179 69.14 -3.47 -20.08
C GLN A 179 69.76 -4.65 -20.82
N HIS A 180 70.90 -4.34 -21.41
CA HIS A 180 71.89 -5.20 -22.02
C HIS A 180 72.83 -5.65 -20.90
N VAL A 181 72.87 -6.95 -20.57
CA VAL A 181 74.08 -7.57 -19.99
C VAL A 181 74.24 -8.98 -20.55
N MET A 182 75.38 -9.09 -21.21
CA MET A 182 76.06 -10.24 -21.80
C MET A 182 76.49 -11.24 -20.71
N GLY A 183 76.42 -12.53 -20.97
CA GLY A 183 76.88 -13.56 -20.04
C GLY A 183 76.70 -14.96 -20.59
N ASP A 184 77.66 -15.36 -21.42
CA ASP A 184 77.87 -16.71 -21.94
C ASP A 184 77.80 -17.80 -20.85
N ASN A 185 77.19 -18.94 -21.17
CA ASN A 185 77.68 -20.21 -20.67
C ASN A 185 77.30 -21.38 -21.61
N PRO A 186 78.20 -21.79 -22.52
CA PRO A 186 78.03 -23.02 -23.28
C PRO A 186 78.72 -24.20 -22.58
N SER A 187 77.90 -25.24 -22.36
CA SER A 187 78.23 -26.63 -22.66
C SER A 187 78.91 -27.54 -21.61
N ARG A 188 78.32 -28.74 -21.55
CA ARG A 188 78.92 -30.09 -21.45
C ARG A 188 79.11 -30.78 -20.09
N ILE A 189 78.48 -31.97 -20.02
CA ILE A 189 79.04 -33.33 -19.76
C ILE A 189 79.94 -33.42 -18.52
N SER A 190 79.63 -34.16 -17.45
CA SER A 190 79.29 -35.59 -17.34
C SER A 190 78.67 -35.88 -15.98
#